data_AF-K9V329-F1
#
_entry.id   AF-K9V329-F1
#
_cell.length_a   1.000
_cell.length_b   1.000
_cell.length_c   1.000
_cell.angle_alpha   90.00
_cell.angle_beta   90.00
_cell.angle_gamma   90.00
#
_symmetry.space_group_name_H-M   'P 1'
#
loop_
_entity.id
_entity.type
_entity.pdbx_description
1 polymer ?
#
loop_
_entity_poly.entity_id
_entity_poly.type
_entity_poly.pdbx_seq_one_letter_code
_entity_poly.pdbx_strand_id
1 'polypeptide(L)'
;MVNNKMIEEEFSHKLVEAGLISEEQLREAIKQNQISGKHLEEIFIDRGWIKPETIIYLKNNSIYSELQNQDAKLQANSTNNLLHFNFSPKLVFGIMLKIISFFVVTHLITQIIKKITPDFFLRDGISNLFYLDSELTFPAVYSALALLFAAMILGTIAYLKKRMNDSYIYYWQWLGVIFLFLSFDELVSLHEKMMNPVKALHKTSGFLYFAWVIPGSIGVLIFLLIFLKFIINLPHKTRNHFLIAGCIYLSGCIGCELIGGYIVDNQGSFTSYLAIMTLEESLEMLGIAVFIYGLLSHISNYTKGAILQIQIPAKKNNLSNSQLKSESF
;
A
#
# COMPACT_ATOMS: atom_id res chain seq x y z
N MET A 1 4.38 -13.07 18.12
CA MET A 1 5.02 -13.28 19.44
C MET A 1 5.33 -14.76 19.52
N VAL A 2 6.62 -15.11 19.50
CA VAL A 2 7.09 -16.49 19.63
C VAL A 2 6.79 -16.95 21.06
N ASN A 3 6.34 -18.20 21.22
CA ASN A 3 5.88 -18.74 22.48
C ASN A 3 7.10 -19.07 23.37
N ASN A 4 7.56 -18.12 24.19
CA ASN A 4 8.66 -18.32 25.16
C ASN A 4 8.51 -19.62 25.97
N LYS A 5 7.28 -20.09 26.15
CA LYS A 5 6.94 -21.34 26.81
C LYS A 5 7.53 -22.59 26.12
N MET A 6 7.64 -22.61 24.80
CA MET A 6 8.17 -23.77 24.06
C MET A 6 9.68 -23.95 24.30
N ILE A 7 10.43 -22.85 24.23
CA ILE A 7 11.87 -22.82 24.49
C ILE A 7 12.16 -23.23 25.94
N GLU A 8 11.29 -22.82 26.86
CA GLU A 8 11.39 -23.14 28.27
C GLU A 8 11.11 -24.63 28.56
N GLU A 9 10.13 -25.23 27.89
CA GLU A 9 9.84 -26.67 27.96
C GLU A 9 11.00 -27.49 27.37
N GLU A 10 11.54 -27.10 26.21
CA GLU A 10 12.65 -27.80 25.56
C GLU A 10 13.96 -27.72 26.37
N PHE A 11 14.26 -26.56 26.95
CA PHE A 11 15.37 -26.44 27.90
C PHE A 11 15.19 -27.37 29.11
N SER A 12 13.96 -27.48 29.62
CA SER A 12 13.63 -28.34 30.75
C SER A 12 13.81 -29.84 30.41
N HIS A 13 13.51 -30.26 29.18
CA HIS A 13 13.81 -31.62 28.72
C HIS A 13 15.31 -31.90 28.64
N LYS A 14 16.13 -30.93 28.22
CA LYS A 14 17.60 -31.11 28.24
C LYS A 14 18.17 -31.21 29.65
N LEU A 15 17.54 -30.57 30.65
CA LEU A 15 17.92 -30.75 32.05
C LEU A 15 17.64 -32.20 32.52
N VAL A 16 16.60 -32.83 32.00
CA VAL A 16 16.32 -34.26 32.25
C VAL A 16 17.37 -35.14 31.55
N GLU A 17 17.68 -34.88 30.28
CA GLU A 17 18.71 -35.62 29.54
C GLU A 17 20.10 -35.52 30.18
N ALA A 18 20.43 -34.35 30.74
CA ALA A 18 21.66 -34.11 31.48
C ALA A 18 21.67 -34.74 32.89
N GLY A 19 20.57 -35.37 33.32
CA GLY A 19 20.43 -35.99 34.64
C GLY A 19 20.38 -34.99 35.80
N LEU A 20 20.12 -33.71 35.52
CA LEU A 20 20.07 -32.65 36.53
C LEU A 20 18.71 -32.60 37.24
N ILE A 21 17.66 -33.07 36.58
CA ILE A 21 16.32 -33.29 37.15
C ILE A 21 15.74 -34.60 36.62
N SER A 22 14.76 -35.16 37.33
CA SER A 22 14.03 -36.35 36.88
C SER A 22 12.80 -35.99 36.03
N GLU A 23 12.33 -36.95 35.23
CA GLU A 23 11.04 -36.86 34.52
C GLU A 23 9.83 -36.65 35.45
N GLU A 24 9.97 -37.00 36.72
CA GLU A 24 8.94 -36.77 37.73
C GLU A 24 8.94 -35.32 38.21
N GLN A 25 10.14 -34.76 38.46
CA GLN A 25 10.34 -33.35 38.81
C GLN A 25 9.87 -32.42 37.68
N LEU A 26 10.15 -32.77 36.42
CA LEU A 26 9.67 -32.01 35.26
C LEU A 26 8.13 -31.99 35.20
N ARG A 27 7.49 -33.14 35.37
CA ARG A 27 6.01 -33.24 35.36
C ARG A 27 5.37 -32.45 36.50
N GLU A 28 5.97 -32.43 37.68
CA GLU A 28 5.49 -31.63 38.81
C GLU A 28 5.65 -30.12 38.54
N ALA A 29 6.79 -29.69 37.98
CA ALA A 29 7.02 -28.30 37.62
C ALA A 29 6.06 -27.79 36.54
N ILE A 30 5.73 -28.61 35.52
CA ILE A 30 4.76 -28.24 34.47
C ILE A 30 3.37 -28.02 35.07
N LYS A 31 2.93 -28.89 36.00
CA LYS A 31 1.66 -28.69 36.72
C LYS A 31 1.67 -27.39 37.52
N GLN A 32 2.78 -27.10 38.20
CA GLN A 32 2.91 -25.87 39.00
C GLN A 32 3.01 -24.61 38.12
N ASN A 33 3.64 -24.67 36.96
CA ASN A 33 3.69 -23.58 35.97
C ASN A 33 2.28 -23.23 35.48
N GLN A 34 1.44 -24.23 35.20
CA GLN A 34 0.06 -24.01 34.77
C GLN A 34 -0.82 -23.34 35.83
N ILE A 35 -0.52 -23.55 37.11
CA ILE A 35 -1.28 -22.98 38.24
C ILE A 35 -0.74 -21.60 38.65
N SER A 36 0.59 -21.45 38.71
CA SER A 36 1.24 -20.26 39.26
C SER A 36 1.64 -19.22 38.22
N GLY A 37 1.75 -19.60 36.94
CA GLY A 37 2.29 -18.75 35.87
C GLY A 37 3.79 -18.46 35.98
N LYS A 38 4.48 -18.98 37.01
CA LYS A 38 5.94 -18.85 37.18
C LYS A 38 6.69 -19.65 36.13
N HIS A 39 7.87 -19.16 35.75
CA HIS A 39 8.78 -19.87 34.87
C HIS A 39 9.22 -21.22 35.48
N LEU A 40 9.34 -22.27 34.67
CA LEU A 40 9.83 -23.60 35.06
C LEU A 40 11.19 -23.51 35.75
N GLU A 41 12.06 -22.62 35.26
CA GLU A 41 13.37 -22.37 35.88
C GLU A 41 13.26 -21.82 37.31
N GLU A 42 12.33 -20.90 37.54
CA GLU A 42 12.05 -20.36 38.88
C GLU A 42 11.47 -21.44 39.78
N ILE A 43 10.63 -22.32 39.25
CA ILE A 43 10.05 -23.45 39.99
C ILE A 43 11.16 -24.44 40.40
N PHE A 44 12.11 -24.72 39.52
CA PHE A 44 13.24 -25.61 39.84
C PHE A 44 14.15 -25.04 40.93
N ILE A 45 14.36 -23.72 40.93
CA ILE A 45 15.13 -23.01 41.96
C ILE A 45 14.36 -22.99 43.28
N ASP A 46 13.08 -22.59 43.26
CA ASP A 46 12.22 -22.50 44.46
C ASP A 46 12.09 -23.85 45.17
N ARG A 47 12.09 -24.94 44.41
CA ARG A 47 12.04 -26.32 44.93
C ARG A 47 13.41 -26.85 45.36
N GLY A 48 14.49 -26.12 45.10
CA GLY A 48 15.87 -26.52 45.42
C GLY A 48 16.39 -27.67 44.57
N TRP A 49 15.75 -27.98 43.44
CA TRP A 49 16.17 -29.08 42.54
C TRP A 49 17.38 -28.68 41.70
N ILE A 50 17.48 -27.39 41.35
CA ILE A 50 18.61 -26.85 40.60
C ILE A 50 19.09 -25.56 41.26
N LYS A 51 20.41 -25.42 41.37
CA LYS A 51 21.01 -24.17 41.88
C LYS A 51 20.96 -23.08 40.80
N PRO A 52 20.72 -21.80 41.16
CA PRO A 52 20.71 -20.69 40.21
C PRO A 52 21.96 -20.62 39.33
N GLU A 53 23.14 -20.91 39.91
CA GLU A 53 24.43 -20.87 39.20
C GLU A 53 24.50 -21.91 38.09
N THR A 54 23.84 -23.06 38.27
CA THR A 54 23.78 -24.14 37.27
C THR A 54 22.95 -23.73 36.06
N ILE A 55 21.82 -23.05 36.26
CA ILE A 55 20.99 -22.52 35.17
C ILE A 55 21.76 -21.46 34.39
N ILE A 56 22.43 -20.53 35.10
CA ILE A 56 23.25 -19.48 34.48
C ILE A 56 24.39 -20.10 33.66
N TYR A 57 25.08 -21.11 34.20
CA TYR A 57 26.16 -21.81 33.50
C TYR A 57 25.67 -22.49 32.22
N LEU A 58 24.54 -23.21 32.26
CA LEU A 58 23.99 -23.92 31.10
C LEU A 58 23.46 -22.98 30.02
N LYS A 59 22.94 -21.82 30.42
CA LYS A 59 22.55 -20.75 29.49
C LYS A 59 23.76 -20.14 28.78
N ASN A 60 24.87 -19.97 29.49
CA ASN A 60 26.09 -19.38 28.95
C ASN A 60 26.94 -20.37 28.13
N ASN A 61 26.85 -21.68 28.38
CA ASN A 61 27.69 -22.70 27.74
C ASN A 61 26.98 -23.55 26.67
N SER A 62 26.33 -22.90 25.70
CA SER A 62 25.89 -23.48 24.41
C SER A 62 24.46 -24.04 24.33
N ILE A 63 23.88 -24.61 25.40
CA ILE A 63 22.60 -25.36 25.26
C ILE A 63 21.43 -24.46 24.88
N TYR A 64 21.31 -23.28 25.50
CA TYR A 64 20.22 -22.34 25.23
C TYR A 64 20.41 -21.61 23.89
N SER A 65 21.66 -21.34 23.49
CA SER A 65 21.99 -20.72 22.20
C SER A 65 21.80 -21.69 21.02
N GLU A 66 22.05 -22.98 21.20
CA GLU A 66 21.79 -23.99 20.17
C GLU A 66 20.30 -24.17 19.90
N LEU A 67 19.47 -24.16 20.96
CA LEU A 67 18.01 -24.19 20.84
C LEU A 67 17.47 -22.94 20.13
N GLN A 68 17.93 -21.75 20.53
CA GLN A 68 17.59 -20.52 19.82
C GLN A 68 18.06 -20.53 18.36
N ASN A 69 19.21 -21.13 18.05
CA ASN A 69 19.73 -21.24 16.69
C ASN A 69 18.99 -22.29 15.84
N GLN A 70 18.52 -23.40 16.43
CA GLN A 70 17.69 -24.39 15.76
C GLN A 70 16.30 -23.84 15.46
N ASP A 71 15.67 -23.14 16.41
CA ASP A 71 14.42 -22.43 16.20
C ASP A 71 14.57 -21.28 15.19
N ALA A 72 15.68 -20.53 15.23
CA ALA A 72 15.97 -19.51 14.23
C ALA A 72 16.15 -20.13 12.83
N LYS A 73 16.76 -21.32 12.72
CA LYS A 73 16.87 -22.07 11.46
C LYS A 73 15.54 -22.67 10.99
N LEU A 74 14.71 -23.17 11.89
CA LEU A 74 13.37 -23.70 11.59
C LEU A 74 12.41 -22.58 11.18
N GLN A 75 12.47 -21.42 11.85
CA GLN A 75 11.77 -20.21 11.44
C GLN A 75 12.30 -19.70 10.10
N ALA A 76 13.62 -19.62 9.90
CA ALA A 76 14.24 -19.22 8.64
C ALA A 76 13.80 -20.13 7.48
N ASN A 77 13.75 -21.44 7.69
CA ASN A 77 13.28 -22.41 6.70
C ASN A 77 11.76 -22.33 6.45
N SER A 78 10.95 -21.99 7.45
CA SER A 78 9.52 -21.70 7.26
C SER A 78 9.30 -20.39 6.48
N THR A 79 10.18 -19.40 6.67
CA THR A 79 10.12 -18.09 5.99
C THR A 79 10.70 -18.12 4.58
N ASN A 80 11.50 -19.11 4.23
CA ASN A 80 12.06 -19.28 2.88
C ASN A 80 11.01 -19.78 1.87
N ASN A 81 9.85 -20.28 2.34
CA ASN A 81 8.70 -20.62 1.50
C ASN A 81 7.70 -19.45 1.35
N LEU A 82 8.05 -18.25 1.81
CA LEU A 82 7.22 -17.06 1.67
C LEU A 82 7.79 -16.19 0.55
N LEU A 83 6.95 -15.88 -0.46
CA LEU A 83 7.28 -14.90 -1.49
C LEU A 83 7.34 -13.50 -0.86
N HIS A 84 8.55 -12.96 -0.70
CA HIS A 84 8.76 -11.60 -0.20
C HIS A 84 8.66 -10.59 -1.35
N PHE A 85 7.51 -9.93 -1.50
CA PHE A 85 7.38 -8.83 -2.45
C PHE A 85 7.91 -7.53 -1.85
N ASN A 86 9.16 -7.20 -2.20
CA ASN A 86 9.78 -5.95 -1.77
C ASN A 86 9.34 -4.78 -2.66
N PHE A 87 8.22 -4.11 -2.32
CA PHE A 87 7.78 -2.90 -3.01
C PHE A 87 8.66 -1.69 -2.67
N SER A 88 9.71 -1.46 -3.47
CA SER A 88 10.47 -0.21 -3.41
C SER A 88 9.62 0.94 -3.93
N PRO A 89 9.39 2.03 -3.16
CA PRO A 89 8.61 3.19 -3.62
C PRO A 89 9.13 3.74 -4.96
N LYS A 90 10.47 3.75 -5.13
CA LYS A 90 11.13 4.22 -6.35
C LYS A 90 10.84 3.33 -7.55
N LEU A 91 10.75 2.01 -7.35
CA LEU A 91 10.44 1.06 -8.41
C LEU A 91 9.00 1.25 -8.89
N VAL A 92 8.04 1.31 -7.95
CA VAL A 92 6.62 1.52 -8.28
C VAL A 92 6.44 2.83 -9.05
N PHE A 93 7.02 3.92 -8.54
CA PHE A 93 6.97 5.22 -9.21
C PHE A 93 7.59 5.18 -10.61
N GLY A 94 8.75 4.53 -10.78
CA GLY A 94 9.39 4.38 -12.09
C GLY A 94 8.57 3.56 -13.09
N ILE A 95 7.82 2.56 -12.63
CA ILE A 95 6.89 1.81 -13.48
C ILE A 95 5.72 2.70 -13.89
N MET A 96 5.12 3.43 -12.94
CA MET A 96 4.03 4.37 -13.23
C MET A 96 4.45 5.42 -14.27
N LEU A 97 5.62 6.04 -14.11
CA LEU A 97 6.12 7.03 -15.08
C LEU A 97 6.31 6.48 -16.50
N LYS A 98 6.71 5.21 -16.63
CA LYS A 98 6.81 4.55 -17.94
C LYS A 98 5.45 4.33 -18.57
N ILE A 99 4.46 3.94 -17.78
CA ILE A 99 3.06 3.75 -18.23
C ILE A 99 2.46 5.10 -18.65
N ILE A 100 2.62 6.15 -17.84
CA ILE A 100 2.14 7.50 -18.16
C ILE A 100 2.81 8.01 -19.43
N SER A 101 4.14 7.93 -19.53
CA SER A 101 4.87 8.31 -20.75
C SER A 101 4.39 7.56 -21.98
N PHE A 102 4.10 6.26 -21.83
CA PHE A 102 3.56 5.44 -22.91
C PHE A 102 2.19 5.96 -23.36
N PHE A 103 1.26 6.22 -22.44
CA PHE A 103 -0.06 6.75 -22.79
C PHE A 103 0.00 8.12 -23.45
N VAL A 104 0.80 9.04 -22.92
CA VAL A 104 0.96 10.38 -23.52
C VAL A 104 1.55 10.29 -24.93
N VAL A 105 2.58 9.45 -25.14
CA VAL A 105 3.19 9.28 -26.47
C VAL A 105 2.20 8.63 -27.44
N THR A 106 1.51 7.56 -27.03
CA THR A 106 0.54 6.88 -27.90
C THR A 106 -0.65 7.79 -28.22
N HIS A 107 -1.14 8.56 -27.25
CA HIS A 107 -2.13 9.61 -27.46
C HIS A 107 -1.69 10.58 -28.56
N LEU A 108 -0.52 11.20 -28.41
CA LEU A 108 -0.02 12.18 -29.38
C LEU A 108 0.17 11.57 -30.79
N ILE A 109 0.72 10.36 -30.87
CA ILE A 109 0.90 9.65 -32.14
C ILE A 109 -0.46 9.38 -32.81
N THR A 110 -1.44 8.88 -32.06
CA THR A 110 -2.77 8.57 -32.63
C THR A 110 -3.49 9.82 -33.10
N GLN A 111 -3.37 10.94 -32.39
CA GLN A 111 -3.96 12.22 -32.80
C GLN A 111 -3.28 12.80 -34.06
N ILE A 112 -1.95 12.68 -34.17
CA ILE A 112 -1.20 13.08 -35.37
C ILE A 112 -1.62 12.22 -36.58
N ILE A 113 -1.73 10.90 -36.40
CA ILE A 113 -2.19 9.98 -37.45
C ILE A 113 -3.60 10.35 -37.89
N LYS A 114 -4.53 10.59 -36.94
CA LYS A 114 -5.91 11.00 -37.24
C LYS A 114 -5.98 12.31 -38.04
N LYS A 115 -5.04 13.23 -37.80
CA LYS A 115 -4.96 14.52 -38.50
C LYS A 115 -4.40 14.40 -39.93
N ILE A 116 -3.48 13.47 -40.19
CA ILE A 116 -2.75 13.38 -41.47
C ILE A 116 -3.35 12.32 -42.41
N THR A 117 -3.90 11.23 -41.86
CA THR A 117 -4.33 10.07 -42.65
C THR A 117 -5.83 10.09 -42.95
N PRO A 118 -6.26 9.69 -44.16
CA PRO A 118 -7.67 9.45 -44.47
C PRO A 118 -8.28 8.36 -43.59
N ASP A 119 -9.61 8.30 -43.53
CA ASP A 119 -10.35 7.33 -42.72
C ASP A 119 -10.03 5.89 -43.17
N PHE A 120 -9.65 5.03 -42.21
CA PHE A 120 -9.48 3.60 -42.42
C PHE A 120 -10.00 2.80 -41.22
N PHE A 121 -10.35 1.53 -41.45
CA PHE A 121 -11.17 0.67 -40.57
C PHE A 121 -10.76 0.60 -39.09
N LEU A 122 -9.48 0.84 -38.74
CA LEU A 122 -8.98 0.76 -37.36
C LEU A 122 -8.49 2.09 -36.79
N ARG A 123 -8.43 3.16 -37.59
CA ARG A 123 -7.82 4.44 -37.19
C ARG A 123 -8.50 5.01 -35.95
N ASP A 124 -9.81 5.13 -36.02
CA ASP A 124 -10.60 5.78 -34.98
C ASP A 124 -10.80 4.87 -33.77
N GLY A 125 -10.88 3.54 -33.98
CA GLY A 125 -10.94 2.57 -32.89
C GLY A 125 -9.67 2.62 -32.01
N ILE A 126 -8.49 2.59 -32.62
CA ILE A 126 -7.22 2.68 -31.89
C ILE A 126 -7.06 4.08 -31.27
N SER A 127 -7.39 5.13 -32.00
CA SER A 127 -7.31 6.50 -31.49
C SER A 127 -8.20 6.71 -30.28
N ASN A 128 -9.42 6.18 -30.28
CA ASN A 128 -10.34 6.31 -29.17
C ASN A 128 -9.88 5.51 -27.94
N LEU A 129 -9.29 4.32 -28.11
CA LEU A 129 -8.78 3.51 -26.98
C LEU A 129 -7.65 4.18 -26.18
N PHE A 130 -6.90 5.09 -26.81
CA PHE A 130 -5.77 5.82 -26.22
C PHE A 130 -6.02 7.34 -26.16
N TYR A 131 -7.24 7.79 -26.42
CA TYR A 131 -7.60 9.19 -26.23
C TYR A 131 -7.68 9.47 -24.74
N LEU A 132 -7.02 10.54 -24.27
CA LEU A 132 -6.91 10.81 -22.83
C LEU A 132 -8.23 11.33 -22.27
N ASP A 133 -8.82 12.33 -22.94
CA ASP A 133 -10.09 13.02 -22.64
C ASP A 133 -11.37 12.15 -22.74
N SER A 134 -11.27 10.82 -22.88
CA SER A 134 -12.45 9.97 -23.07
C SER A 134 -12.61 8.96 -21.94
N GLU A 135 -13.87 8.77 -21.56
CA GLU A 135 -14.31 7.70 -20.68
C GLU A 135 -13.99 6.32 -21.26
N LEU A 136 -13.75 5.34 -20.38
CA LEU A 136 -13.57 3.91 -20.71
C LEU A 136 -12.38 3.60 -21.65
N THR A 137 -11.36 4.45 -21.64
CA THR A 137 -10.10 4.25 -22.36
C THR A 137 -9.03 3.58 -21.49
N PHE A 138 -7.93 3.11 -22.09
CA PHE A 138 -6.83 2.54 -21.30
C PHE A 138 -6.23 3.53 -20.28
N PRO A 139 -6.03 4.83 -20.62
CA PRO A 139 -5.60 5.84 -19.67
C PRO A 139 -6.60 6.06 -18.52
N ALA A 140 -7.90 6.23 -18.80
CA ALA A 140 -8.92 6.44 -17.75
C ALA A 140 -9.01 5.24 -16.79
N VAL A 141 -9.00 4.01 -17.33
CA VAL A 141 -8.97 2.79 -16.49
C VAL A 141 -7.69 2.73 -15.65
N TYR A 142 -6.55 3.15 -16.21
CA TYR A 142 -5.30 3.24 -15.45
C TYR A 142 -5.38 4.26 -14.31
N SER A 143 -5.85 5.49 -14.57
CA SER A 143 -6.04 6.53 -13.56
C SER A 143 -6.95 6.06 -12.44
N ALA A 144 -8.08 5.43 -12.79
CA ALA A 144 -9.02 4.87 -11.82
C ALA A 144 -8.38 3.78 -10.95
N LEU A 145 -7.63 2.86 -11.56
CA LEU A 145 -6.92 1.80 -10.83
C LEU A 145 -5.78 2.36 -9.96
N ALA A 146 -5.10 3.42 -10.39
CA ALA A 146 -4.07 4.09 -9.61
C ALA A 146 -4.69 4.79 -8.38
N LEU A 147 -5.82 5.48 -8.54
CA LEU A 147 -6.59 6.06 -7.43
C LEU A 147 -7.08 4.99 -6.45
N LEU A 148 -7.61 3.87 -6.96
CA LEU A 148 -8.00 2.72 -6.14
C LEU A 148 -6.80 2.15 -5.36
N PHE A 149 -5.64 2.03 -6.02
CA PHE A 149 -4.42 1.58 -5.38
C PHE A 149 -3.98 2.54 -4.26
N ALA A 150 -4.05 3.85 -4.47
CA ALA A 150 -3.82 4.83 -3.43
C ALA A 150 -4.81 4.66 -2.26
N ALA A 151 -6.10 4.46 -2.53
CA ALA A 151 -7.13 4.20 -1.53
C ALA A 151 -6.82 2.94 -0.68
N MET A 152 -6.38 1.86 -1.31
CA MET A 152 -5.97 0.63 -0.60
C MET A 152 -4.73 0.85 0.30
N ILE A 153 -3.74 1.61 -0.18
CA ILE A 153 -2.57 1.96 0.63
C ILE A 153 -2.97 2.84 1.82
N LEU A 154 -3.85 3.82 1.62
CA LEU A 154 -4.40 4.67 2.68
C LEU A 154 -5.15 3.85 3.74
N GLY A 155 -5.99 2.89 3.32
CA GLY A 155 -6.66 1.96 4.22
C GLY A 155 -5.68 1.10 5.02
N THR A 156 -4.58 0.68 4.39
CA THR A 156 -3.49 -0.05 5.06
C THR A 156 -2.80 0.83 6.11
N ILE A 157 -2.49 2.09 5.79
CA ILE A 157 -1.90 3.05 6.74
C ILE A 157 -2.87 3.28 7.91
N ALA A 158 -4.16 3.49 7.64
CA ALA A 158 -5.16 3.68 8.68
C ALA A 158 -5.23 2.48 9.64
N TYR A 159 -5.16 1.26 9.10
CA TYR A 159 -5.14 0.04 9.90
C TYR A 159 -3.88 -0.06 10.79
N LEU A 160 -2.71 0.24 10.25
CA LEU A 160 -1.45 0.25 11.02
C LEU A 160 -1.49 1.32 12.12
N LYS A 161 -1.97 2.51 11.80
CA LYS A 161 -2.14 3.62 12.76
C LYS A 161 -3.14 3.30 13.88
N LYS A 162 -4.20 2.55 13.56
CA LYS A 162 -5.15 2.05 14.56
C LYS A 162 -4.50 1.12 15.58
N ARG A 163 -3.62 0.22 15.14
CA ARG A 163 -2.88 -0.67 16.04
C ARG A 163 -1.89 0.07 16.95
N MET A 164 -1.52 1.29 16.59
CA MET A 164 -0.57 2.12 17.33
C MET A 164 -1.27 3.20 18.17
N ASN A 165 -2.60 3.19 18.27
CA ASN A 165 -3.40 4.20 18.99
C ASN A 165 -3.08 5.66 18.57
N ASP A 166 -2.84 5.88 17.27
CA ASP A 166 -2.59 7.23 16.73
C ASP A 166 -3.90 8.06 16.71
N SER A 167 -3.82 9.35 17.06
CA SER A 167 -5.01 10.21 17.12
C SER A 167 -5.60 10.58 15.74
N TYR A 168 -4.84 10.38 14.65
CA TYR A 168 -5.24 10.80 13.29
C TYR A 168 -5.80 9.66 12.42
N ILE A 169 -6.20 8.52 13.01
CA ILE A 169 -6.73 7.35 12.27
C ILE A 169 -7.86 7.74 11.30
N TYR A 170 -8.82 8.54 11.78
CA TYR A 170 -10.00 8.92 10.97
C TYR A 170 -9.63 9.73 9.73
N TYR A 171 -8.55 10.54 9.77
CA TYR A 171 -8.09 11.29 8.61
C TYR A 171 -7.57 10.35 7.52
N TRP A 172 -6.78 9.35 7.90
CA TRP A 172 -6.31 8.32 6.94
C TRP A 172 -7.48 7.53 6.33
N GLN A 173 -8.49 7.19 7.13
CA GLN A 173 -9.69 6.50 6.66
C GLN A 173 -10.49 7.35 5.67
N TRP A 174 -10.80 8.59 6.03
CA TRP A 174 -11.55 9.50 5.16
C TRP A 174 -10.79 9.83 3.89
N LEU A 175 -9.47 9.97 3.95
CA LEU A 175 -8.64 10.14 2.75
C LEU A 175 -8.76 8.92 1.82
N GLY A 176 -8.76 7.69 2.38
CA GLY A 176 -9.00 6.47 1.60
C GLY A 176 -10.38 6.45 0.94
N VAL A 177 -11.43 6.88 1.65
CA VAL A 177 -12.80 7.00 1.10
C VAL A 177 -12.85 8.03 -0.03
N ILE A 178 -12.19 9.18 0.12
CA ILE A 178 -12.13 10.22 -0.92
C ILE A 178 -11.43 9.69 -2.17
N PHE A 179 -10.29 9.01 -2.04
CA PHE A 179 -9.60 8.42 -3.19
C PHE A 179 -10.40 7.29 -3.85
N LEU A 180 -11.18 6.53 -3.08
CA LEU A 180 -12.11 5.55 -3.63
C LEU A 180 -13.24 6.24 -4.43
N PHE A 181 -13.76 7.35 -3.92
CA PHE A 181 -14.74 8.17 -4.65
C PHE A 181 -14.14 8.74 -5.94
N LEU A 182 -12.92 9.29 -5.91
CA LEU A 182 -12.24 9.79 -7.11
C LEU A 182 -12.00 8.68 -8.13
N SER A 183 -11.63 7.48 -7.68
CA SER A 183 -11.48 6.30 -8.55
C SER A 183 -12.80 5.93 -9.25
N PHE A 184 -13.93 6.06 -8.55
CA PHE A 184 -15.24 5.83 -9.13
C PHE A 184 -15.65 6.95 -10.09
N ASP A 185 -15.38 8.21 -9.72
CA ASP A 185 -15.64 9.37 -10.56
C ASP A 185 -14.89 9.26 -11.89
N GLU A 186 -13.61 8.89 -11.88
CA GLU A 186 -12.80 8.67 -13.09
C GLU A 186 -13.40 7.65 -14.07
N LEU A 187 -14.11 6.64 -13.57
CA LEU A 187 -14.74 5.62 -14.44
C LEU A 187 -16.11 6.03 -14.97
N VAL A 188 -16.77 6.97 -14.30
CA VAL A 188 -18.19 7.32 -14.53
C VAL A 188 -18.35 8.77 -14.99
N SER A 189 -17.28 9.57 -14.94
CA SER A 189 -17.24 11.02 -15.15
C SER A 189 -18.42 11.73 -14.50
N LEU A 190 -18.59 11.57 -13.18
CA LEU A 190 -19.68 12.27 -12.47
C LEU A 190 -19.47 13.78 -12.51
N HIS A 191 -18.22 14.24 -12.39
CA HIS A 191 -17.90 15.66 -12.47
C HIS A 191 -18.30 16.27 -13.83
N GLU A 192 -18.11 15.56 -14.94
CA GLU A 192 -18.61 16.00 -16.25
C GLU A 192 -20.14 16.09 -16.28
N LYS A 193 -20.84 15.10 -15.72
CA LYS A 193 -22.30 15.09 -15.62
C LYS A 193 -22.84 16.26 -14.79
N MET A 194 -22.04 16.79 -13.86
CA MET A 194 -22.38 17.98 -13.07
C MET A 194 -22.28 19.28 -13.88
N MET A 195 -21.61 19.31 -15.03
CA MET A 195 -21.48 20.53 -15.85
C MET A 195 -22.85 21.08 -16.26
N ASN A 196 -23.73 20.24 -16.80
CA ASN A 196 -25.04 20.65 -17.32
C ASN A 196 -25.95 21.32 -16.27
N PRO A 197 -26.20 20.73 -15.07
CA PRO A 197 -27.02 21.37 -14.06
C PRO A 197 -26.41 22.68 -13.54
N VAL A 198 -25.08 22.76 -13.39
CA VAL A 198 -24.43 23.99 -12.91
C VAL A 198 -24.49 25.10 -13.96
N LYS A 199 -24.29 24.78 -15.25
CA LYS A 199 -24.49 25.72 -16.37
C LYS A 199 -25.91 26.26 -16.41
N ALA A 200 -26.91 25.41 -16.23
CA ALA A 200 -28.32 25.81 -16.25
C ALA A 200 -28.67 26.82 -15.13
N LEU A 201 -28.02 26.69 -13.97
CA LEU A 201 -28.24 27.57 -12.82
C LEU A 201 -27.47 28.90 -12.93
N HIS A 202 -26.24 28.89 -13.43
CA HIS A 202 -25.32 30.04 -13.31
C HIS A 202 -24.92 30.68 -14.65
N LYS A 203 -25.35 30.13 -15.80
CA LYS A 203 -24.99 30.61 -17.16
C LYS A 203 -23.48 30.85 -17.30
N THR A 204 -22.68 29.88 -16.92
CA THR A 204 -21.22 30.01 -16.89
C THR A 204 -20.63 30.07 -18.30
N SER A 205 -19.56 30.85 -18.47
CA SER A 205 -18.83 31.03 -19.74
C SER A 205 -17.35 31.34 -19.49
N GLY A 206 -16.56 31.46 -20.56
CA GLY A 206 -15.12 31.73 -20.51
C GLY A 206 -14.38 30.65 -19.70
N PHE A 207 -13.59 31.09 -18.70
CA PHE A 207 -12.85 30.17 -17.83
C PHE A 207 -13.75 29.19 -17.07
N LEU A 208 -15.00 29.56 -16.77
CA LEU A 208 -15.96 28.70 -16.08
C LEU A 208 -16.86 27.93 -17.06
N TYR A 209 -16.45 27.83 -18.33
CA TYR A 209 -17.18 27.03 -19.31
C TYR A 209 -17.32 25.59 -18.83
N PHE A 210 -16.29 24.99 -18.23
CA PHE A 210 -16.44 23.72 -17.52
C PHE A 210 -16.96 23.97 -16.10
N ALA A 211 -18.28 24.02 -15.97
CA ALA A 211 -18.95 24.55 -14.79
C ALA A 211 -18.73 23.71 -13.51
N TRP A 212 -18.33 22.44 -13.66
CA TRP A 212 -18.03 21.55 -12.53
C TRP A 212 -16.85 22.04 -11.68
N VAL A 213 -15.95 22.85 -12.26
CA VAL A 213 -14.82 23.46 -11.55
C VAL A 213 -15.28 24.27 -10.34
N ILE A 214 -16.49 24.84 -10.35
CA ILE A 214 -17.06 25.58 -9.21
C ILE A 214 -17.30 24.65 -8.00
N PRO A 215 -18.17 23.61 -8.08
CA PRO A 215 -18.34 22.68 -6.96
C PRO A 215 -17.05 21.92 -6.63
N GLY A 216 -16.21 21.57 -7.63
CA GLY A 216 -14.91 20.95 -7.42
C GLY A 216 -13.99 21.80 -6.54
N SER A 217 -13.82 23.09 -6.88
CA SER A 217 -12.99 24.03 -6.13
C SER A 217 -13.50 24.26 -4.70
N ILE A 218 -14.83 24.32 -4.51
CA ILE A 218 -15.44 24.41 -3.17
C ILE A 218 -15.13 23.14 -2.36
N GLY A 219 -15.26 21.96 -2.98
CA GLY A 219 -14.90 20.68 -2.37
C GLY A 219 -13.44 20.62 -1.94
N VAL A 220 -12.52 21.06 -2.80
CA VAL A 220 -11.08 21.16 -2.50
C VAL A 220 -10.81 22.11 -1.33
N LEU A 221 -11.49 23.26 -1.28
CA LEU A 221 -11.34 24.20 -0.17
C LEU A 221 -11.80 23.59 1.16
N ILE A 222 -12.96 22.94 1.18
CA ILE A 222 -13.48 22.23 2.37
C ILE A 222 -12.52 21.12 2.79
N PHE A 223 -12.03 20.34 1.82
CA PHE A 223 -11.03 19.30 2.06
C PHE A 223 -9.77 19.87 2.70
N LEU A 224 -9.19 20.94 2.14
CA LEU A 224 -8.01 21.58 2.70
C LEU A 224 -8.26 22.07 4.13
N LEU A 225 -9.38 22.72 4.40
CA LEU A 225 -9.70 23.21 5.76
C LEU A 225 -9.80 22.08 6.79
N ILE A 226 -10.45 20.97 6.43
CA ILE A 226 -10.60 19.80 7.32
C ILE A 226 -9.25 19.12 7.54
N PHE A 227 -8.46 18.91 6.47
CA PHE A 227 -7.23 18.14 6.51
C PHE A 227 -5.97 18.98 6.82
N LEU A 228 -6.07 20.31 6.88
CA LEU A 228 -4.91 21.20 7.08
C LEU A 228 -4.12 20.83 8.34
N LYS A 229 -4.82 20.69 9.46
CA LYS A 229 -4.21 20.30 10.74
C LYS A 229 -3.54 18.93 10.64
N PHE A 230 -4.16 17.98 9.96
CA PHE A 230 -3.58 16.66 9.73
C PHE A 230 -2.31 16.74 8.89
N ILE A 231 -2.34 17.45 7.75
CA ILE A 231 -1.20 17.59 6.83
C ILE A 231 -0.01 18.25 7.52
N ILE A 232 -0.23 19.33 8.29
CA ILE A 232 0.85 20.05 8.98
C ILE A 232 1.53 19.17 10.04
N ASN A 233 0.79 18.24 10.66
CA ASN A 233 1.30 17.32 11.68
C ASN A 233 1.98 16.06 11.11
N LEU A 234 1.97 15.87 9.77
CA LEU A 234 2.70 14.75 9.15
C LEU A 234 4.22 14.97 9.19
N PRO A 235 5.02 13.88 9.19
CA PRO A 235 6.47 13.99 9.03
C PRO A 235 6.82 14.80 7.78
N HIS A 236 7.84 15.67 7.87
CA HIS A 236 8.20 16.64 6.82
C HIS A 236 8.33 16.01 5.42
N LYS A 237 8.90 14.79 5.32
CA LYS A 237 8.99 14.08 4.04
C LYS A 237 7.61 13.75 3.48
N THR A 238 6.74 13.10 4.25
CA THR A 238 5.39 12.72 3.79
C THR A 238 4.56 13.94 3.45
N ARG A 239 4.58 14.97 4.30
CA ARG A 239 3.89 16.24 4.07
C ARG A 239 4.28 16.86 2.73
N ASN A 240 5.58 16.95 2.43
CA ASN A 240 6.03 17.57 1.19
C ASN A 240 5.60 16.76 -0.04
N HIS A 241 5.63 15.42 0.00
CA HIS A 241 5.11 14.62 -1.11
C HIS A 241 3.61 14.83 -1.33
N PHE A 242 2.82 14.94 -0.26
CA PHE A 242 1.38 15.17 -0.37
C PHE A 242 1.07 16.55 -0.96
N LEU A 243 1.79 17.58 -0.51
CA LEU A 243 1.62 18.94 -1.05
C LEU A 243 2.04 19.01 -2.51
N ILE A 244 3.18 18.42 -2.88
CA ILE A 244 3.64 18.39 -4.27
C ILE A 244 2.63 17.63 -5.15
N ALA A 245 2.19 16.45 -4.72
CA ALA A 245 1.19 15.66 -5.45
C ALA A 245 -0.12 16.42 -5.62
N GLY A 246 -0.62 17.04 -4.54
CA GLY A 246 -1.84 17.84 -4.57
C GLY A 246 -1.72 19.05 -5.49
N CYS A 247 -0.60 19.79 -5.45
CA CYS A 247 -0.39 20.92 -6.35
C CYS A 247 -0.33 20.48 -7.81
N ILE A 248 0.34 19.36 -8.13
CA ILE A 248 0.41 18.82 -9.49
C ILE A 248 -0.99 18.42 -9.96
N TYR A 249 -1.72 17.63 -9.17
CA TYR A 249 -3.05 17.14 -9.51
C TYR A 249 -4.06 18.30 -9.71
N LEU A 250 -4.11 19.23 -8.75
CA LEU A 250 -5.02 20.39 -8.82
C LEU A 250 -4.68 21.35 -9.96
N SER A 251 -3.41 21.40 -10.39
CA SER A 251 -3.02 22.19 -11.57
C SER A 251 -3.56 21.59 -12.87
N GLY A 252 -3.75 20.26 -12.93
CA GLY A 252 -4.50 19.59 -13.98
C GLY A 252 -5.99 19.90 -13.84
N CYS A 253 -6.65 19.25 -12.88
CA CYS A 253 -8.11 19.19 -12.76
C CYS A 253 -8.83 20.53 -12.57
N ILE A 254 -8.15 21.58 -12.09
CA ILE A 254 -8.73 22.93 -11.99
C ILE A 254 -7.99 23.88 -12.92
N GLY A 255 -6.65 23.88 -12.87
CA GLY A 255 -5.86 24.84 -13.64
C GLY A 255 -6.02 24.68 -15.15
N CYS A 256 -5.87 23.46 -15.66
CA CYS A 256 -5.97 23.18 -17.09
C CYS A 256 -7.42 23.26 -17.57
N GLU A 257 -8.38 22.76 -16.78
CA GLU A 257 -9.81 22.88 -17.03
C GLU A 257 -10.26 24.34 -17.23
N LEU A 258 -9.82 25.26 -16.36
CA LEU A 258 -10.15 26.69 -16.54
C LEU A 258 -9.63 27.24 -17.89
N ILE A 259 -8.41 26.86 -18.26
CA ILE A 259 -7.78 27.31 -19.52
C ILE A 259 -8.46 26.63 -20.72
N GLY A 260 -8.73 25.34 -20.63
CA GLY A 260 -9.45 24.55 -21.64
C GLY A 260 -10.84 25.11 -21.88
N GLY A 261 -11.58 25.41 -20.82
CA GLY A 261 -12.90 26.03 -20.90
C GLY A 261 -12.88 27.37 -21.62
N TYR A 262 -11.90 28.22 -21.31
CA TYR A 262 -11.72 29.49 -22.02
C TYR A 262 -11.42 29.29 -23.52
N ILE A 263 -10.59 28.31 -23.87
CA ILE A 263 -10.28 27.99 -25.27
C ILE A 263 -11.54 27.51 -25.99
N VAL A 264 -12.34 26.62 -25.39
CA VAL A 264 -13.57 26.10 -26.02
C VAL A 264 -14.60 27.21 -26.21
N ASP A 265 -14.85 28.03 -25.19
CA ASP A 265 -15.85 29.11 -25.24
C ASP A 265 -15.52 30.17 -26.31
N ASN A 266 -14.24 30.47 -26.51
CA ASN A 266 -13.76 31.41 -27.52
C ASN A 266 -13.51 30.78 -28.91
N GLN A 267 -14.02 29.56 -29.15
CA GLN A 267 -13.82 28.83 -30.42
C GLN A 267 -12.34 28.68 -30.80
N GLY A 268 -11.48 28.48 -29.81
CA GLY A 268 -10.06 28.26 -29.99
C GLY A 268 -9.77 27.02 -30.82
N SER A 269 -8.56 26.94 -31.37
CA SER A 269 -8.20 25.85 -32.28
C SER A 269 -8.26 24.49 -31.58
N PHE A 270 -8.64 23.45 -32.32
CA PHE A 270 -8.57 22.07 -31.81
C PHE A 270 -7.17 21.71 -31.31
N THR A 271 -6.11 22.22 -31.95
CA THR A 271 -4.71 21.98 -31.53
C THR A 271 -4.41 22.58 -30.16
N SER A 272 -4.91 23.78 -29.86
CA SER A 272 -4.71 24.42 -28.55
C SER A 272 -5.47 23.72 -27.44
N TYR A 273 -6.71 23.27 -27.72
CA TYR A 273 -7.48 22.45 -26.79
C TYR A 273 -6.80 21.11 -26.52
N LEU A 274 -6.36 20.42 -27.57
CA LEU A 274 -5.67 19.14 -27.45
C LEU A 274 -4.40 19.24 -26.59
N ALA A 275 -3.63 20.33 -26.73
CA ALA A 275 -2.42 20.55 -25.96
C ALA A 275 -2.70 20.76 -24.46
N ILE A 276 -3.72 21.56 -24.11
CA ILE A 276 -4.07 21.80 -22.70
C ILE A 276 -4.69 20.56 -22.06
N MET A 277 -5.55 19.83 -22.77
CA MET A 277 -6.11 18.56 -22.29
C MET A 277 -5.02 17.50 -22.10
N THR A 278 -4.07 17.38 -23.03
CA THR A 278 -2.94 16.45 -22.84
C THR A 278 -2.14 16.79 -21.58
N LEU A 279 -1.94 18.09 -21.32
CA LEU A 279 -1.25 18.56 -20.13
C LEU A 279 -2.05 18.26 -18.86
N GLU A 280 -3.35 18.50 -18.88
CA GLU A 280 -4.29 18.20 -17.79
C GLU A 280 -4.15 16.75 -17.34
N GLU A 281 -4.41 15.83 -18.25
CA GLU A 281 -4.39 14.38 -18.05
C GLU A 281 -3.02 13.88 -17.58
N SER A 282 -1.95 14.44 -18.16
CA SER A 282 -0.58 14.14 -17.75
C SER A 282 -0.28 14.58 -16.32
N LEU A 283 -0.76 15.76 -15.92
CA LEU A 283 -0.58 16.30 -14.57
C LEU A 283 -1.39 15.49 -13.56
N GLU A 284 -2.61 15.10 -13.89
CA GLU A 284 -3.44 14.27 -13.01
C GLU A 284 -2.79 12.91 -12.72
N MET A 285 -2.42 12.17 -13.76
CA MET A 285 -1.72 10.90 -13.61
C MET A 285 -0.40 11.05 -12.84
N LEU A 286 0.37 12.11 -13.11
CA LEU A 286 1.63 12.39 -12.41
C LEU A 286 1.38 12.71 -10.93
N GLY A 287 0.35 13.50 -10.62
CA GLY A 287 -0.04 13.82 -9.25
C GLY A 287 -0.36 12.57 -8.44
N ILE A 288 -1.15 11.66 -9.02
CA ILE A 288 -1.48 10.35 -8.42
C ILE A 288 -0.20 9.52 -8.20
N ALA A 289 0.71 9.48 -9.17
CA ALA A 289 1.98 8.75 -9.05
C ALA A 289 2.87 9.30 -7.92
N VAL A 290 3.01 10.62 -7.82
CA VAL A 290 3.76 11.27 -6.73
C VAL A 290 3.10 11.00 -5.37
N PHE A 291 1.77 10.98 -5.31
CA PHE A 291 1.04 10.68 -4.09
C PHE A 291 1.29 9.24 -3.62
N ILE A 292 1.18 8.26 -4.52
CA ILE A 292 1.49 6.85 -4.22
C ILE A 292 2.94 6.69 -3.77
N TYR A 293 3.89 7.36 -4.42
CA TYR A 293 5.28 7.37 -3.96
C TYR A 293 5.39 7.88 -2.52
N GLY A 294 4.71 8.98 -2.19
CA GLY A 294 4.64 9.55 -0.85
C GLY A 294 4.06 8.58 0.19
N LEU A 295 2.98 7.87 -0.15
CA LEU A 295 2.34 6.87 0.70
C LEU A 295 3.26 5.66 0.96
N LEU A 296 3.86 5.09 -0.08
CA LEU A 296 4.76 3.95 0.05
C LEU A 296 6.05 4.35 0.81
N SER A 297 6.57 5.56 0.58
CA SER A 297 7.68 6.11 1.34
C SER A 297 7.30 6.31 2.82
N HIS A 298 6.08 6.76 3.11
CA HIS A 298 5.58 6.89 4.47
C HIS A 298 5.59 5.53 5.19
N ILE A 299 5.02 4.50 4.57
CA ILE A 299 5.00 3.13 5.14
C ILE A 299 6.43 2.62 5.36
N SER A 300 7.29 2.72 4.35
CA SER A 300 8.66 2.20 4.41
C SER A 300 9.49 2.84 5.53
N ASN A 301 9.32 4.14 5.77
CA ASN A 301 9.97 4.84 6.88
C ASN A 301 9.38 4.44 8.24
N TYR A 302 8.07 4.16 8.29
CA TYR A 302 7.37 3.83 9.53
C TYR A 302 7.66 2.41 10.02
N THR A 303 7.94 1.48 9.11
CA THR A 303 8.11 0.05 9.43
C THR A 303 9.56 -0.40 9.63
N LYS A 304 10.56 0.51 9.66
CA LYS A 304 12.00 0.18 9.72
C LYS A 304 12.38 -1.00 8.80
N GLY A 305 11.92 -0.97 7.55
CA GLY A 305 12.23 -2.01 6.56
C GLY A 305 11.31 -3.23 6.56
N ALA A 306 10.23 -3.28 7.35
CA ALA A 306 9.15 -4.23 7.08
C ALA A 306 8.35 -3.71 5.88
N ILE A 307 8.90 -4.01 4.72
CA ILE A 307 8.20 -3.96 3.44
C ILE A 307 6.96 -4.83 3.60
N LEU A 308 5.84 -4.45 2.99
CA LEU A 308 4.56 -5.15 3.08
C LEU A 308 4.74 -6.65 2.77
N GLN A 309 4.93 -7.47 3.81
CA GLN A 309 5.13 -8.90 3.67
C GLN A 309 3.75 -9.54 3.51
N ILE A 310 3.32 -9.69 2.25
CA ILE A 310 2.14 -10.50 1.95
C ILE A 310 2.56 -11.96 2.11
N GLN A 311 2.29 -12.52 3.29
CA GLN A 311 2.51 -13.92 3.57
C GLN A 311 1.41 -14.75 2.89
N ILE A 312 1.68 -15.27 1.69
CA ILE A 312 0.84 -16.29 1.07
C ILE A 312 1.37 -17.65 1.58
N PRO A 313 0.62 -18.40 2.40
CA PRO A 313 1.04 -19.74 2.79
C PRO A 313 1.11 -20.60 1.53
N ALA A 314 2.31 -21.03 1.16
CA ALA A 314 2.48 -22.04 0.12
C ALA A 314 1.69 -23.29 0.52
N LYS A 315 0.83 -23.78 -0.39
CA LYS A 315 0.05 -25.00 -0.18
C LYS A 315 1.00 -26.12 0.19
N LYS A 316 0.83 -26.67 1.40
CA LYS A 316 1.61 -27.82 1.88
C LYS A 316 1.38 -28.97 0.90
N ASN A 317 2.35 -29.24 0.02
CA ASN A 317 2.37 -30.50 -0.71
C ASN A 317 2.65 -31.58 0.32
N ASN A 318 1.58 -32.24 0.78
CA ASN A 318 1.68 -33.49 1.50
C ASN A 318 2.22 -34.55 0.52
N LEU A 319 3.53 -34.59 0.33
CA LEU A 319 4.20 -35.80 -0.13
C LEU A 319 4.14 -36.77 1.06
N SER A 320 3.21 -37.70 0.95
CA SER A 320 2.92 -38.74 1.92
C SER A 320 4.17 -39.56 2.26
N ASN A 321 4.34 -39.83 3.55
CA ASN A 321 5.18 -40.89 4.10
C ASN A 321 4.76 -42.28 3.57
N SER A 322 5.18 -42.62 2.35
CA SER A 322 4.94 -43.95 1.77
C SER A 322 6.17 -44.60 1.12
N GLN A 323 7.40 -44.17 1.46
CA GLN A 323 8.63 -44.78 0.91
C GLN A 323 9.70 -45.21 1.92
N LEU A 324 9.33 -45.46 3.19
CA LEU A 324 10.26 -46.03 4.20
C LEU A 324 9.81 -47.37 4.80
N LYS A 325 9.00 -48.14 4.06
CA LYS A 325 8.70 -49.55 4.38
C LYS A 325 8.72 -50.44 3.12
N SER A 326 9.86 -50.50 2.45
CA SER A 326 10.20 -51.60 1.56
C SER A 326 11.69 -51.50 1.23
N GLU A 327 12.55 -52.00 2.13
CA GLU A 327 13.88 -52.58 1.85
C GLU A 327 14.64 -52.71 3.19
N SER A 328 14.25 -53.73 3.94
CA SER A 328 15.13 -54.41 4.90
C SER A 328 14.75 -55.89 4.86
N PHE A 329 15.32 -56.60 3.89
CA PHE A 329 15.54 -58.04 3.98
C PHE A 329 16.94 -58.25 4.57
#